data_AF-A0A497BYD2-F1
#
_entry.id   AF-A0A497BYD2-F1
#
_cell.length_a   1.000
_cell.length_b   1.000
_cell.length_c   1.000
_cell.angle_alpha   90.00
_cell.angle_beta   90.00
_cell.angle_gamma   90.00
#
_symmetry.space_group_name_H-M   'P 1'
#
loop_
_entity.id
_entity.type
_entity.pdbx_description
1 polymer ?
#
loop_
_entity_poly.entity_id
_entity_poly.type
_entity_poly.pdbx_seq_one_letter_code
_entity_poly.pdbx_strand_id
1 'polypeptide(L)'
;MYWERCPAQRDTVRDLVNAGRLRLTSSGVTTADTLLPSAEAILRDFLVGQEWLRANAMKQEPKVAYFTDSFGSEVPPRFLLFLF
;
A
#
# COMPACT_ATOMS: atom_id res chain seq x y z
N MET A 1 0.09 12.60 10.53
CA MET A 1 -0.26 11.16 10.46
C MET A 1 0.17 10.41 11.73
N TYR A 2 -0.30 9.18 11.97
CA TYR A 2 0.07 8.37 13.17
C TYR A 2 1.59 8.26 13.36
N TRP A 3 2.33 7.97 12.28
CA TRP A 3 3.79 7.81 12.28
C TRP A 3 4.56 9.02 12.82
N GLU A 4 4.09 10.23 12.55
CA GLU A 4 4.71 11.49 13.02
C GLU A 4 4.37 11.76 14.50
N ARG A 5 3.14 11.45 14.89
CA ARG A 5 2.61 11.72 16.24
C ARG A 5 3.14 10.75 17.29
N CYS A 6 3.54 9.55 16.89
CA CYS A 6 3.94 8.47 17.80
C CYS A 6 5.36 7.95 17.51
N PRO A 7 6.42 8.78 17.62
CA PRO A 7 7.79 8.37 17.30
C PRO A 7 8.29 7.20 18.16
N ALA A 8 7.87 7.13 19.43
CA ALA A 8 8.25 6.05 20.35
C ALA A 8 7.72 4.66 19.93
N GLN A 9 6.71 4.59 19.05
CA GLN A 9 6.10 3.34 18.60
C GLN A 9 6.70 2.83 17.28
N ARG A 10 7.56 3.61 16.61
CA ARG A 10 8.05 3.30 15.27
C ARG A 10 8.82 1.98 15.21
N ASP A 11 9.66 1.72 16.20
CA ASP A 11 10.45 0.49 16.25
C ASP A 11 9.55 -0.73 16.47
N THR A 12 8.60 -0.64 17.39
CA THR A 12 7.60 -1.69 17.62
C THR A 12 6.78 -1.98 16.36
N VAL A 13 6.30 -0.95 15.66
CA VAL A 13 5.56 -1.11 14.41
C VAL A 13 6.45 -1.76 13.34
N ARG A 14 7.68 -1.28 13.16
CA ARG A 14 8.63 -1.84 12.20
C ARG A 14 8.90 -3.32 12.48
N ASP A 15 9.10 -3.70 13.74
CA ASP A 15 9.34 -5.07 14.15
C ASP A 15 8.13 -5.97 13.87
N LEU A 16 6.92 -5.50 14.19
CA LEU A 16 5.70 -6.25 13.91
C LEU A 16 5.46 -6.45 12.42
N VAL A 17 5.72 -5.42 11.60
CA VAL A 17 5.65 -5.51 10.14
C VAL A 17 6.69 -6.49 9.62
N ASN A 18 7.96 -6.34 10.01
CA ASN A 18 9.02 -7.21 9.52
C ASN A 18 8.90 -8.66 10.00
N ALA A 19 8.31 -8.90 11.17
CA ALA A 19 7.99 -10.22 11.68
C ALA A 19 6.71 -10.83 11.07
N GLY A 20 6.00 -10.09 10.21
CA GLY A 20 4.74 -10.54 9.59
C GLY A 20 3.54 -10.62 10.53
N ARG A 21 3.66 -10.08 11.75
CA ARG A 21 2.58 -10.04 12.76
C ARG A 21 1.59 -8.91 12.51
N LEU A 22 2.05 -7.82 11.91
CA LEU A 22 1.22 -6.76 11.33
C LEU A 22 1.35 -6.84 9.81
N ARG A 23 0.30 -7.30 9.13
CA ARG A 23 0.31 -7.51 7.68
C ARG A 23 -0.37 -6.35 6.96
N LEU A 24 0.31 -5.82 5.95
CA LEU A 24 -0.26 -4.83 5.04
C LEU A 24 -0.93 -5.56 3.87
N THR A 25 -2.17 -5.17 3.58
CA THR A 25 -2.99 -5.72 2.48
C THR A 25 -2.96 -4.86 1.22
N SER A 26 -2.18 -3.79 1.24
CA SER A 26 -1.85 -2.88 0.14
C SER A 26 -0.69 -2.00 0.61
N SER A 27 0.10 -1.46 -0.32
CA SER A 27 1.10 -0.41 -0.03
C SER A 27 0.62 0.98 -0.42
N GLY A 28 -0.61 1.14 -0.91
CA GLY A 28 -1.14 2.44 -1.32
C GLY A 28 -1.18 3.44 -0.17
N VAL A 29 -0.93 4.71 -0.49
CA VAL A 29 -1.16 5.82 0.45
C VAL A 29 -2.66 5.95 0.72
N THR A 30 -3.48 5.64 -0.28
CA THR A 30 -4.93 5.67 -0.20
C THR A 30 -5.54 4.31 -0.57
N THR A 31 -6.80 4.10 -0.16
CA THR A 31 -7.64 3.10 -0.82
C THR A 31 -8.30 3.81 -1.99
N ALA A 32 -7.64 3.78 -3.15
CA ALA A 32 -8.06 4.57 -4.30
C ALA A 32 -9.41 4.11 -4.86
N ASP A 33 -10.19 5.08 -5.36
CA ASP A 33 -11.24 4.81 -6.35
C ASP A 33 -10.58 4.22 -7.61
N THR A 34 -11.27 3.33 -8.31
CA THR A 34 -10.70 2.65 -9.49
C THR A 34 -11.34 3.08 -10.81
N LEU A 35 -12.41 3.89 -10.78
CA LEU A 35 -13.16 4.38 -11.94
C LEU A 35 -12.74 5.80 -12.36
N LEU A 36 -12.43 6.65 -11.38
CA LEU A 36 -12.18 8.07 -11.61
C LEU A 36 -10.71 8.39 -11.93
N PRO A 37 -9.72 7.90 -11.15
CA PRO A 37 -8.31 8.20 -11.45
C PRO A 37 -7.81 7.34 -12.60
N SER A 38 -6.85 7.87 -13.36
CA SER A 38 -6.15 7.08 -14.36
C SER A 38 -5.36 5.93 -13.72
N ALA A 39 -5.15 4.85 -14.46
CA ALA A 39 -4.35 3.72 -14.00
C ALA A 39 -2.94 4.14 -13.49
N GLU A 40 -2.32 5.13 -14.13
CA GLU A 40 -1.02 5.68 -13.70
C GLU A 40 -1.09 6.32 -12.31
N ALA A 41 -2.18 7.02 -11.99
CA ALA A 41 -2.35 7.61 -10.66
C ALA A 41 -2.47 6.53 -9.58
N ILE A 42 -3.20 5.44 -9.86
CA ILE A 42 -3.31 4.27 -8.97
C ILE A 42 -1.93 3.61 -8.78
N LEU A 43 -1.18 3.41 -9.87
CA LEU A 43 0.18 2.83 -9.82
C LEU A 43 1.14 3.71 -9.01
N ARG A 44 1.05 5.03 -9.15
CA ARG A 44 1.86 5.98 -8.36
C ARG A 44 1.49 5.97 -6.89
N ASP A 45 0.21 5.82 -6.54
CA ASP A 45 -0.22 5.70 -5.15
C ASP A 45 0.43 4.47 -4.48
N PHE A 46 0.41 3.32 -5.16
CA PHE A 46 1.10 2.11 -4.69
C PHE A 46 2.61 2.29 -4.57
N LEU A 47 3.24 2.89 -5.58
CA LEU A 47 4.68 3.11 -5.60
C LEU A 47 5.12 4.02 -4.46
N VAL A 48 4.42 5.14 -4.24
CA VAL A 48 4.76 6.10 -3.19
C VAL A 48 4.71 5.44 -1.82
N GLY A 49 3.67 4.68 -1.51
CA GLY A 49 3.60 4.02 -0.21
C GLY A 49 4.56 2.83 -0.09
N GLN A 50 4.90 2.11 -1.18
CA GLN A 50 5.95 1.09 -1.15
C GLN A 50 7.34 1.70 -0.88
N GLU A 51 7.67 2.83 -1.53
CA GLU A 51 8.92 3.57 -1.26
C GLU A 51 8.95 4.12 0.16
N TRP A 52 7.81 4.55 0.69
CA TRP A 52 7.71 4.96 2.09
C TRP A 52 8.03 3.80 3.05
N LEU A 53 7.55 2.58 2.78
CA LEU A 53 7.92 1.39 3.58
C LEU A 53 9.43 1.13 3.53
N ARG A 54 10.02 1.16 2.32
CA ARG A 54 11.46 0.95 2.10
C ARG A 54 12.30 2.00 2.85
N ALA A 55 11.93 3.27 2.74
CA ALA A 55 12.60 4.37 3.43
C ALA A 55 12.55 4.25 4.97
N ASN A 56 11.54 3.55 5.51
CA ASN A 56 11.37 3.32 6.95
C ASN A 56 11.84 1.93 7.42
N ALA A 57 12.63 1.23 6.59
CA ALA A 57 13.19 -0.10 6.87
C ALA A 57 12.15 -1.20 7.14
N MET A 58 10.97 -1.07 6.51
CA MET A 58 9.95 -2.12 6.46
C MET A 58 10.09 -2.93 5.17
N LYS A 59 10.14 -4.26 5.31
CA LYS A 59 10.49 -5.21 4.23
C LYS A 59 9.30 -5.83 3.51
N GLN A 60 8.07 -5.57 3.97
CA GLN A 60 6.89 -6.13 3.32
C GLN A 60 6.69 -5.53 1.92
N GLU A 61 6.39 -6.41 0.97
CA GLU A 61 5.89 -6.08 -0.36
C GLU A 61 4.51 -6.74 -0.50
N PRO A 62 3.42 -6.01 -0.21
CA PRO A 62 2.06 -6.57 -0.25
C PRO A 62 1.72 -7.12 -1.64
N LYS A 63 1.28 -8.39 -1.67
CA LYS A 63 0.86 -9.09 -2.91
C LYS A 63 -0.66 -9.14 -3.10
N VAL A 64 -1.38 -8.49 -2.19
CA VAL A 64 -2.83 -8.36 -2.21
C VAL A 64 -3.10 -6.86 -2.32
N ALA A 65 -4.14 -6.51 -3.06
CA ALA A 65 -4.72 -5.16 -3.03
C ALA A 65 -6.12 -5.27 -2.42
N TYR A 66 -6.49 -4.35 -1.53
CA TYR A 66 -7.71 -4.41 -0.73
C TYR A 66 -8.52 -3.13 -0.88
N PHE A 67 -9.65 -3.22 -1.58
CA PHE A 67 -10.52 -2.10 -1.97
C PHE A 67 -11.97 -2.33 -1.50
N THR A 68 -12.18 -2.42 -0.19
CA THR A 68 -13.51 -2.79 0.35
C THR A 68 -14.50 -1.64 0.45
N ASP A 69 -14.01 -0.40 0.36
CA ASP A 69 -14.81 0.82 0.47
C ASP A 69 -14.73 1.67 -0.82
N SER A 70 -14.44 1.02 -1.96
CA SER A 70 -14.45 1.65 -3.28
C SER A 70 -15.77 1.31 -3.98
N PHE A 71 -16.48 2.33 -4.51
CA PHE A 71 -17.75 2.13 -5.20
C PHE A 71 -17.53 1.71 -6.66
N GLY A 72 -17.52 0.39 -6.90
CA GLY A 72 -17.27 -0.19 -8.22
C GLY A 72 -15.80 -0.53 -8.45
N SER A 73 -15.55 -1.34 -9.47
CA SER A 73 -14.21 -1.79 -9.84
C SER A 73 -14.06 -1.80 -11.35
N GLU A 74 -13.08 -1.05 -11.88
CA GLU A 74 -12.65 -1.29 -13.25
C GLU A 74 -11.89 -2.63 -13.33
N VAL A 75 -12.12 -3.38 -14.40
CA VAL A 75 -11.25 -4.52 -14.72
C VAL A 75 -9.91 -3.93 -15.14
N PRO A 76 -8.80 -4.25 -14.46
CA PRO A 76 -7.52 -3.67 -14.81
C PRO A 76 -7.18 -4.05 -16.26
N PRO A 77 -6.67 -3.12 -17.09
CA PRO A 77 -6.21 -3.46 -18.43
C PRO A 77 -5.19 -4.61 -18.34
N ARG A 78 -5.22 -5.52 -19.30
CA ARG A 78 -4.44 -6.78 -19.39
C ARG A 78 -2.94 -6.69 -18.99
N PHE A 79 -2.35 -5.49 -19.00
CA PHE A 79 -0.98 -5.19 -18.57
C PHE A 79 -0.73 -5.33 -17.06
N LEU A 80 -1.73 -5.11 -16.20
CA LEU A 80 -1.57 -5.19 -14.74
C LEU A 80 -1.45 -6.64 -14.22
N LEU A 81 -1.83 -7.62 -15.03
CA LEU A 81 -1.67 -9.06 -14.74
C LEU A 81 -0.22 -9.56 -14.86
N PHE A 82 0.70 -8.77 -15.43
CA PHE A 82 2.09 -9.18 -15.68
C PHE A 82 3.12 -8.55 -14.72
N LEU A 83 2.67 -7.76 -13.74
CA LEU A 83 3.56 -7.05 -12.79
C LEU A 83 3.62 -7.69 -11.39
N PHE A 84 3.01 -8.86 -11.19
CA PHE A 84 3.04 -9.63 -9.93
C PHE A 84 3.45 -11.08 -10.15
#